data_AF-A0A094IYA9-F1
#
_entry.id   AF-A0A094IYA9-F1
#
_cell.length_a   1.000
_cell.length_b   1.000
_cell.length_c   1.000
_cell.angle_alpha   90.00
_cell.angle_beta   90.00
_cell.angle_gamma   90.00
#
_symmetry.space_group_name_H-M   'P 1'
#
loop_
_entity.id
_entity.type
_entity.pdbx_description
1 polymer ?
#
loop_
_entity_poly.entity_id
_entity_poly.type
_entity_poly.pdbx_seq_one_letter_code
_entity_poly.pdbx_strand_id
1 'polypeptide(L)'
;MLKKFLERVESIGYSTNKLDSGSIKIGLDCCPEWNVLLIDIDDDRMLPYFYLRKYRVEEVTDLHDILPTVLTTIIKANGTSSFRFLGEHNEFSGIDDELYGMYWFPAQPLNEKLRKNSENDLDCFFNILFDLYMFHMYQGDILGANDYEPVDFSSDSPELKVWVDSIVEAIGKDESYVANLRVNPDWFYFRSFSAAFSIFKSPHIATLLKGFACKKSEGFNDLEGVESSIEIHNDIRNTIPFSDYDFSINVLQKLGDKSTVEVVPQENLLVFISDEHVIMKYSNCGAEAVAIEKELIRERQQREISLLFGDRQFVWNIADRNSSAEFEDLILELLNREAWVFSVKKVAPTNQGDNGRDLICEYNMLHNEHQISKDVGSVQIGKMIVQCKTNLNTSKKTSVGKSDVDIANAIFDYRPDGYMLVVNTQITRDLTEMLERQKERREQNAIVWWNAFDVEDRLRKHPDILARYRHLVYYE
;
A
#
# COMPACT_ATOMS: atom_id res chain seq x y z
N MET A 1 3.61 -26.62 -4.63
CA MET A 1 4.52 -25.54 -4.21
C MET A 1 4.63 -25.50 -2.70
N LEU A 2 3.51 -25.41 -1.98
CA LEU A 2 3.43 -25.50 -0.51
C LEU A 2 4.30 -26.61 0.11
N LYS A 3 4.30 -27.84 -0.42
CA LYS A 3 5.16 -28.93 0.10
C LYS A 3 6.66 -28.56 0.09
N LYS A 4 7.15 -27.99 -1.01
CA LYS A 4 8.55 -27.55 -1.12
C LYS A 4 8.85 -26.39 -0.16
N PHE A 5 7.90 -25.49 0.02
CA PHE A 5 8.01 -24.42 1.02
C PHE A 5 8.15 -24.99 2.44
N LEU A 6 7.33 -25.98 2.82
CA LEU A 6 7.42 -26.62 4.14
C LEU A 6 8.76 -27.33 4.32
N GLU A 7 9.24 -28.07 3.32
CA GLU A 7 10.57 -28.70 3.33
C GLU A 7 11.69 -27.66 3.54
N ARG A 8 11.55 -26.47 2.94
CA ARG A 8 12.49 -25.35 3.13
C ARG A 8 12.40 -24.75 4.54
N VAL A 9 11.19 -24.59 5.08
CA VAL A 9 10.98 -24.11 6.47
C VAL A 9 11.59 -25.09 7.48
N GLU A 10 11.45 -26.39 7.27
CA GLU A 10 12.08 -27.41 8.12
C GLU A 10 13.61 -27.37 8.05
N SER A 11 14.17 -27.08 6.87
CA SER A 11 15.63 -27.02 6.68
C SER A 11 16.32 -25.91 7.50
N ILE A 12 15.60 -24.87 7.91
CA ILE A 12 16.13 -23.79 8.77
C ILE A 12 15.86 -24.02 10.27
N GLY A 13 15.20 -25.13 10.64
CA GLY A 13 15.04 -25.57 12.03
C GLY A 13 13.63 -25.50 12.61
N TYR A 14 12.61 -25.14 11.82
CA TYR A 14 11.22 -25.22 12.27
C TYR A 14 10.68 -26.65 12.20
N SER A 15 9.75 -26.99 13.09
CA SER A 15 8.89 -28.17 12.94
C SER A 15 7.58 -27.78 12.26
N THR A 16 7.10 -28.62 11.34
CA THR A 16 5.79 -28.44 10.70
C THR A 16 4.86 -29.59 11.03
N ASN A 17 3.66 -29.28 11.51
CA ASN A 17 2.66 -30.26 11.92
C ASN A 17 1.33 -29.95 11.21
N LYS A 18 0.86 -30.90 10.40
CA LYS A 18 -0.46 -30.79 9.77
C LYS A 18 -1.53 -31.24 10.75
N LEU A 19 -2.54 -30.40 10.95
CA LEU A 19 -3.69 -30.67 11.80
C LEU A 19 -4.80 -31.37 11.03
N ASP A 20 -5.71 -32.04 11.74
CA ASP A 20 -6.86 -32.74 11.14
C ASP A 20 -7.76 -31.81 10.31
N SER A 21 -7.77 -30.51 10.62
CA SER A 21 -8.50 -29.46 9.89
C SER A 21 -7.86 -29.09 8.54
N GLY A 22 -6.72 -29.68 8.17
CA GLY A 22 -5.93 -29.26 7.00
C GLY A 22 -4.99 -28.08 7.27
N SER A 23 -5.17 -27.39 8.40
CA SER A 23 -4.30 -26.29 8.85
C SER A 23 -2.90 -26.79 9.21
N ILE A 24 -1.91 -25.90 9.16
CA ILE A 24 -0.51 -26.24 9.44
C ILE A 24 -0.02 -25.40 10.62
N LYS A 25 0.54 -26.06 11.63
CA LYS A 25 1.29 -25.43 12.71
C LYS A 25 2.78 -25.44 12.36
N ILE A 26 3.41 -24.29 12.43
CA ILE A 26 4.86 -24.10 12.28
C ILE A 26 5.38 -23.58 13.62
N GLY A 27 6.45 -24.19 14.14
CA GLY A 27 7.00 -23.82 15.45
C GLY A 27 8.48 -24.13 15.58
N LEU A 28 9.11 -23.53 16.58
CA LEU A 28 10.46 -23.88 17.01
C LEU A 28 10.35 -24.74 18.25
N ASP A 29 10.89 -25.97 18.21
CA ASP A 29 10.79 -26.90 19.34
C ASP A 29 11.46 -26.36 20.61
N CYS A 30 12.48 -25.51 20.46
CA CYS A 30 13.16 -24.81 21.55
C CYS A 30 12.37 -23.62 22.12
N CYS A 31 11.32 -23.14 21.44
CA CYS A 31 10.54 -21.98 21.85
C CYS A 31 9.05 -22.14 21.50
N PRO A 32 8.28 -22.88 22.32
CA PRO A 32 6.88 -23.18 22.05
C PRO A 32 5.94 -21.96 22.16
N GLU A 33 6.46 -20.83 22.63
CA GLU A 33 5.71 -19.59 22.84
C GLU A 33 5.39 -18.88 21.51
N TRP A 34 6.26 -19.02 20.50
CA TRP A 34 5.98 -18.55 19.14
C TRP A 34 5.11 -19.58 18.42
N ASN A 35 3.83 -19.25 18.25
CA ASN A 35 2.90 -20.10 17.53
C ASN A 35 2.62 -19.50 16.15
N VAL A 36 3.08 -20.15 15.10
CA VAL A 36 2.75 -19.77 13.72
C VAL A 36 1.73 -20.76 13.19
N LEU A 37 0.59 -20.25 12.74
CA LEU A 37 -0.50 -21.06 12.22
C LEU A 37 -0.90 -20.60 10.82
N LEU A 38 -1.02 -21.58 9.92
CA LEU A 38 -1.60 -21.42 8.60
C LEU A 38 -2.98 -22.08 8.62
N ILE A 39 -4.03 -21.29 8.82
CA ILE A 39 -5.40 -21.81 8.76
C ILE A 39 -5.76 -22.08 7.31
N ASP A 40 -6.24 -23.28 7.04
CA ASP A 40 -6.76 -23.63 5.72
C ASP A 40 -8.12 -22.95 5.51
N ILE A 41 -8.21 -22.06 4.51
CA ILE A 41 -9.45 -21.33 4.20
C ILE A 41 -10.21 -22.05 3.08
N ASP A 42 -9.50 -22.38 2.01
CA ASP A 42 -10.02 -23.02 0.80
C ASP A 42 -8.89 -23.74 0.04
N ASP A 43 -9.19 -24.35 -1.10
CA ASP A 43 -8.23 -25.13 -1.88
C ASP A 43 -6.98 -24.35 -2.30
N ASP A 44 -7.06 -23.02 -2.44
CA ASP A 44 -6.00 -22.17 -2.98
C ASP A 44 -5.30 -21.29 -1.93
N ARG A 45 -5.92 -21.06 -0.76
CA ARG A 45 -5.49 -20.02 0.19
C ARG A 45 -5.42 -20.49 1.63
N MET A 46 -4.45 -19.93 2.36
CA MET A 46 -4.31 -20.07 3.81
C MET A 46 -4.26 -18.69 4.48
N LEU A 47 -4.73 -18.60 5.72
CA LEU A 47 -4.58 -17.42 6.58
C LEU A 47 -3.37 -17.63 7.49
N PRO A 48 -2.23 -16.95 7.25
CA PRO A 48 -1.13 -16.93 8.18
C PRO A 48 -1.43 -16.01 9.36
N TYR A 49 -1.22 -16.50 10.58
CA TYR A 49 -1.09 -15.63 11.74
C TYR A 49 -0.05 -16.17 12.71
N PHE A 50 0.46 -15.23 13.48
CA PHE A 50 1.38 -15.50 14.55
C PHE A 50 0.70 -15.17 15.86
N TYR A 51 1.02 -15.94 16.89
CA TYR A 51 0.50 -15.75 18.23
C TYR A 51 1.63 -15.91 19.24
N LEU A 52 1.78 -14.90 20.09
CA LEU A 52 2.68 -14.91 21.23
C LEU A 52 1.85 -14.92 22.50
N ARG A 53 2.14 -15.88 23.36
CA ARG A 53 1.66 -15.90 24.73
C ARG A 53 2.75 -16.37 25.67
N LYS A 54 3.04 -15.55 26.66
CA LYS A 54 3.95 -15.86 27.77
C LYS A 54 3.13 -16.32 28.96
N TYR A 55 3.52 -17.47 29.52
CA TYR A 55 2.91 -17.98 30.74
C TYR A 55 3.80 -17.61 31.93
N ARG A 56 3.46 -16.52 32.62
CA ARG A 56 4.12 -16.09 33.85
C ARG A 56 3.09 -15.75 34.93
N VAL A 57 3.56 -15.69 36.18
CA VAL A 57 2.74 -15.31 37.35
C VAL A 57 2.53 -13.80 37.42
N GLU A 58 3.47 -13.03 36.91
CA GLU A 58 3.43 -11.56 36.82
C GLU A 58 2.62 -11.05 35.62
N GLU A 59 2.30 -9.76 35.61
CA GLU A 59 1.72 -9.09 34.43
C GLU A 59 2.75 -9.10 33.28
N VAL A 60 2.29 -9.47 32.09
CA VAL A 60 3.14 -9.69 30.90
C VAL A 60 2.68 -8.88 29.69
N THR A 61 1.85 -7.86 29.91
CA THR A 61 1.36 -6.95 28.86
C THR A 61 2.50 -6.34 28.05
N ASP A 62 3.57 -5.92 28.73
CA ASP A 62 4.76 -5.35 28.10
C ASP A 62 5.46 -6.35 27.17
N LEU A 63 5.60 -7.63 27.58
CA LEU A 63 6.17 -8.68 26.73
C LEU A 63 5.30 -8.97 25.51
N HIS A 64 3.97 -8.95 25.67
CA HIS A 64 3.03 -9.17 24.58
C HIS A 64 2.99 -8.00 23.57
N ASP A 65 3.36 -6.79 23.99
CA ASP A 65 3.37 -5.62 23.12
C ASP A 65 4.76 -5.33 22.51
N ILE A 66 5.81 -5.35 23.34
CA ILE A 66 7.20 -5.04 22.93
C ILE A 66 7.75 -6.12 21.98
N LEU A 67 7.62 -7.41 22.32
CA LEU A 67 8.28 -8.47 21.53
C LEU A 67 7.78 -8.53 20.08
N PRO A 68 6.46 -8.56 19.81
CA PRO A 68 5.96 -8.54 18.44
C PRO A 68 6.28 -7.22 17.75
N THR A 69 6.19 -6.08 18.45
CA THR A 69 6.46 -4.76 17.85
C THR A 69 7.91 -4.62 17.40
N VAL A 70 8.89 -4.97 18.24
CA VAL A 70 10.31 -4.88 17.89
C VAL A 70 10.60 -5.73 16.64
N LEU A 71 10.14 -6.99 16.64
CA LEU A 71 10.32 -7.89 15.50
C LEU A 71 9.69 -7.33 14.21
N THR A 72 8.42 -6.99 14.26
CA THR A 72 7.67 -6.52 13.06
C THR A 72 8.15 -5.16 12.57
N THR A 73 8.67 -4.31 13.44
CA THR A 73 9.33 -3.05 13.07
C THR A 73 10.60 -3.31 12.26
N ILE A 74 11.43 -4.27 12.69
CA ILE A 74 12.63 -4.68 11.94
C ILE A 74 12.22 -5.25 10.57
N ILE A 75 11.22 -6.14 10.53
CA ILE A 75 10.73 -6.75 9.29
C ILE A 75 10.19 -5.69 8.31
N LYS A 76 9.40 -4.73 8.82
CA LYS A 76 8.86 -3.62 8.01
C LYS A 76 9.96 -2.69 7.51
N ALA A 77 10.92 -2.33 8.36
CA ALA A 77 12.06 -1.49 7.98
C ALA A 77 12.95 -2.14 6.91
N ASN A 78 12.97 -3.47 6.83
CA ASN A 78 13.63 -4.20 5.75
C ASN A 78 12.78 -4.28 4.46
N GLY A 79 11.53 -3.82 4.48
CA GLY A 79 10.63 -3.83 3.33
C GLY A 79 10.01 -5.21 3.03
N THR A 80 10.00 -6.12 4.01
CA THR A 80 9.50 -7.50 3.85
C THR A 80 7.98 -7.57 4.00
N SER A 81 7.43 -7.03 5.09
CA SER A 81 5.99 -7.07 5.37
C SER A 81 5.56 -5.98 6.34
N SER A 82 4.34 -5.47 6.17
CA SER A 82 3.60 -4.77 7.24
C SER A 82 2.68 -5.75 7.96
N PHE A 83 2.30 -5.40 9.19
CA PHE A 83 1.49 -6.28 10.04
C PHE A 83 0.26 -5.57 10.62
N ARG A 84 -0.81 -6.35 10.79
CA ARG A 84 -1.97 -5.97 11.61
C ARG A 84 -1.88 -6.70 12.96
N PHE A 85 -2.13 -5.98 14.05
CA PHE A 85 -2.10 -6.49 15.41
C PHE A 85 -3.52 -6.67 15.97
N LEU A 86 -3.69 -7.69 16.81
CA LEU A 86 -4.92 -7.90 17.58
C LEU A 86 -4.53 -8.42 18.97
N GLY A 87 -4.66 -7.56 19.97
CA GLY A 87 -4.45 -7.92 21.37
C GLY A 87 -5.57 -8.81 21.89
N GLU A 88 -5.21 -9.86 22.63
CA GLU A 88 -6.15 -10.68 23.37
C GLU A 88 -6.28 -10.12 24.79
N HIS A 89 -7.48 -9.71 25.16
CA HIS A 89 -7.77 -9.13 26.47
C HIS A 89 -7.71 -10.19 27.58
N ASN A 90 -7.16 -9.84 28.76
CA ASN A 90 -7.21 -10.71 29.93
C ASN A 90 -8.55 -10.58 30.69
N GLU A 91 -9.53 -11.41 30.33
CA GLU A 91 -10.85 -11.42 31.01
C GLU A 91 -10.77 -11.77 32.52
N PHE A 92 -9.67 -12.36 32.99
CA PHE A 92 -9.55 -12.82 34.39
C PHE A 92 -9.06 -11.76 35.37
N SER A 93 -8.30 -10.77 34.91
CA SER A 93 -7.75 -9.74 35.80
C SER A 93 -8.73 -8.60 36.09
N GLY A 94 -9.71 -8.39 35.20
CA GLY A 94 -10.64 -7.27 35.29
C GLY A 94 -9.99 -5.89 35.03
N ILE A 95 -8.79 -5.89 34.44
CA ILE A 95 -8.07 -4.68 34.01
C ILE A 95 -8.15 -4.61 32.49
N ASP A 96 -8.91 -3.64 31.97
CA ASP A 96 -9.18 -3.47 30.52
C ASP A 96 -7.90 -3.33 29.68
N ASP A 97 -6.82 -2.84 30.29
CA ASP A 97 -5.53 -2.57 29.66
C ASP A 97 -4.57 -3.78 29.64
N GLU A 98 -4.92 -4.91 30.25
CA GLU A 98 -4.04 -6.08 30.35
C GLU A 98 -4.16 -7.02 29.13
N LEU A 99 -3.01 -7.36 28.53
CA LEU A 99 -2.93 -8.26 27.39
C LEU A 99 -2.58 -9.68 27.83
N TYR A 100 -3.43 -10.63 27.45
CA TYR A 100 -3.22 -12.06 27.64
C TYR A 100 -2.40 -12.73 26.53
N GLY A 101 -2.34 -12.09 25.37
CA GLY A 101 -1.57 -12.52 24.22
C GLY A 101 -1.69 -11.50 23.09
N MET A 102 -0.89 -11.71 22.04
CA MET A 102 -0.92 -10.85 20.85
C MET A 102 -0.97 -11.71 19.60
N TYR A 103 -1.95 -11.44 18.74
CA TYR A 103 -2.00 -11.94 17.38
C TYR A 103 -1.41 -10.89 16.45
N TRP A 104 -0.62 -11.32 15.47
CA TRP A 104 -0.26 -10.47 14.34
C TRP A 104 -0.35 -11.21 13.01
N PHE A 105 -0.78 -10.46 11.99
CA PHE A 105 -1.11 -10.95 10.67
C PHE A 105 -0.23 -10.25 9.65
N PRO A 106 0.53 -10.96 8.80
CA PRO A 106 1.29 -10.33 7.73
C PRO A 106 0.32 -9.81 6.67
N ALA A 107 0.14 -8.50 6.64
CA ALA A 107 -0.93 -7.87 5.90
C ALA A 107 -0.50 -7.48 4.51
N GLN A 108 0.53 -6.67 4.31
CA GLN A 108 1.08 -6.39 2.98
C GLN A 108 2.49 -6.98 2.88
N PRO A 109 2.87 -7.58 1.74
CA PRO A 109 2.13 -7.66 0.47
C PRO A 109 1.12 -8.82 0.36
N LEU A 110 0.96 -9.65 1.40
CA LEU A 110 0.17 -10.89 1.34
C LEU A 110 -1.37 -10.70 1.32
N ASN A 111 -1.86 -9.50 1.59
CA ASN A 111 -3.28 -9.21 1.91
C ASN A 111 -3.87 -10.16 2.97
N GLU A 112 -3.09 -10.44 4.02
CA GLU A 112 -3.41 -11.40 5.10
C GLU A 112 -3.67 -12.84 4.60
N LYS A 113 -3.32 -13.17 3.35
CA LYS A 113 -3.62 -14.47 2.75
C LYS A 113 -2.40 -15.00 2.01
N LEU A 114 -2.11 -16.27 2.24
CA LEU A 114 -1.04 -16.99 1.56
C LEU A 114 -1.65 -17.84 0.44
N ARG A 115 -1.35 -17.53 -0.82
CA ARG A 115 -1.75 -18.40 -1.95
C ARG A 115 -0.83 -19.62 -2.02
N LYS A 116 -1.39 -20.82 -1.95
CA LYS A 116 -0.65 -22.10 -1.91
C LYS A 116 0.16 -22.39 -3.18
N ASN A 117 -0.14 -21.68 -4.27
CA ASN A 117 0.47 -21.78 -5.59
C ASN A 117 1.29 -20.54 -6.03
N SER A 118 1.43 -19.52 -5.17
CA SER A 118 2.20 -18.30 -5.47
C SER A 118 3.59 -18.40 -4.86
N GLU A 119 4.62 -18.44 -5.71
CA GLU A 119 6.02 -18.51 -5.26
C GLU A 119 6.39 -17.26 -4.48
N ASN A 120 5.99 -16.09 -4.96
CA ASN A 120 6.22 -14.80 -4.30
C ASN A 120 5.62 -14.75 -2.89
N ASP A 121 4.40 -15.25 -2.69
CA ASP A 121 3.76 -15.25 -1.38
C ASP A 121 4.51 -16.17 -0.41
N LEU A 122 4.89 -17.35 -0.89
CA LEU A 122 5.62 -18.34 -0.10
C LEU A 122 7.04 -17.88 0.22
N ASP A 123 7.72 -17.19 -0.69
CA ASP A 123 9.03 -16.59 -0.47
C ASP A 123 8.95 -15.42 0.52
N CYS A 124 7.97 -14.54 0.36
CA CYS A 124 7.71 -13.46 1.31
C CYS A 124 7.46 -14.02 2.72
N PHE A 125 6.59 -15.02 2.85
CA PHE A 125 6.29 -15.63 4.13
C PHE A 125 7.48 -16.42 4.70
N PHE A 126 8.29 -17.06 3.86
CA PHE A 126 9.55 -17.68 4.28
C PHE A 126 10.51 -16.64 4.87
N ASN A 127 10.65 -15.46 4.26
CA ASN A 127 11.51 -14.40 4.76
C ASN A 127 11.05 -13.89 6.13
N ILE A 128 9.72 -13.76 6.34
CA ILE A 128 9.17 -13.43 7.66
C ILE A 128 9.54 -14.50 8.71
N LEU A 129 9.45 -15.79 8.37
CA LEU A 129 9.85 -16.87 9.26
C LEU A 129 11.36 -16.87 9.53
N PHE A 130 12.16 -16.56 8.51
CA PHE A 130 13.60 -16.45 8.66
C PHE A 130 13.98 -15.28 9.59
N ASP A 131 13.32 -14.13 9.45
CA ASP A 131 13.52 -12.98 10.34
C ASP A 131 13.09 -13.30 11.78
N LEU A 132 11.98 -14.04 11.96
CA LEU A 132 11.57 -14.53 13.28
C LEU A 132 12.61 -15.48 13.89
N TYR A 133 13.17 -16.39 13.08
CA TYR A 133 14.24 -17.29 13.53
C TYR A 133 15.49 -16.51 13.97
N MET A 134 15.92 -15.53 13.17
CA MET A 134 17.05 -14.66 13.50
C MET A 134 16.78 -13.86 14.77
N PHE A 135 15.60 -13.27 14.88
CA PHE A 135 15.19 -12.56 16.09
C PHE A 135 15.25 -13.47 17.32
N HIS A 136 14.77 -14.71 17.21
CA HIS A 136 14.83 -15.67 18.31
C HIS A 136 16.28 -15.99 18.72
N MET A 137 17.15 -16.23 17.75
CA MET A 137 18.57 -16.54 17.99
C MET A 137 19.33 -15.39 18.68
N TYR A 138 18.96 -14.14 18.39
CA TYR A 138 19.61 -12.95 18.92
C TYR A 138 18.72 -12.17 19.91
N GLN A 139 17.67 -12.81 20.45
CA GLN A 139 16.64 -12.12 21.22
C GLN A 139 17.22 -11.40 22.45
N GLY A 140 18.16 -12.03 23.15
CA GLY A 140 18.83 -11.42 24.31
C GLY A 140 19.53 -10.12 23.93
N ASP A 141 20.38 -10.17 22.90
CA ASP A 141 21.11 -9.00 22.40
C ASP A 141 20.17 -7.91 21.85
N ILE A 142 19.11 -8.29 21.14
CA ILE A 142 18.15 -7.34 20.57
C ILE A 142 17.38 -6.60 21.67
N LEU A 143 16.98 -7.32 22.73
CA LEU A 143 16.21 -6.75 23.83
C LEU A 143 17.08 -6.09 24.90
N GLY A 144 18.39 -6.27 24.85
CA GLY A 144 19.32 -5.74 25.86
C GLY A 144 19.34 -6.59 27.14
N ALA A 145 19.00 -7.87 27.05
CA ALA A 145 19.14 -8.78 28.18
C ALA A 145 20.62 -9.03 28.49
N ASN A 146 20.96 -9.19 29.77
CA ASN A 146 22.33 -9.48 30.19
C ASN A 146 22.40 -10.63 31.20
N ASP A 147 23.54 -11.31 31.30
CA ASP A 147 23.69 -12.51 32.14
C ASP A 147 23.93 -12.21 33.63
N TYR A 148 24.14 -10.94 34.00
CA TYR A 148 24.61 -10.55 35.32
C TYR A 148 23.52 -9.95 36.21
N GLU A 149 22.48 -9.36 35.61
CA GLU A 149 21.35 -8.78 36.33
C GLU A 149 20.22 -9.79 36.51
N PRO A 150 19.54 -9.77 37.66
CA PRO A 150 18.41 -10.66 37.90
C PRO A 150 17.24 -10.30 36.97
N VAL A 151 16.51 -11.31 36.53
CA VAL A 151 15.17 -11.12 35.96
C VAL A 151 14.27 -10.66 37.09
N ASP A 152 13.90 -9.37 37.08
CA ASP A 152 13.03 -8.75 38.09
C ASP A 152 11.94 -7.90 37.42
N PHE A 153 10.82 -7.77 38.12
CA PHE A 153 9.60 -7.11 37.68
C PHE A 153 9.00 -6.31 38.83
N SER A 154 8.58 -5.07 38.55
CA SER A 154 7.84 -4.25 39.51
C SER A 154 6.76 -3.43 38.83
N SER A 155 5.55 -3.46 39.39
CA SER A 155 4.46 -2.52 39.07
C SER A 155 4.37 -1.36 40.08
N ASP A 156 5.22 -1.36 41.11
CA ASP A 156 5.20 -0.36 42.20
C ASP A 156 6.63 0.08 42.56
N SER A 157 7.25 0.85 41.67
CA SER A 157 8.55 1.49 41.93
C SER A 157 8.43 3.03 41.96
N PRO A 158 9.20 3.74 42.80
CA PRO A 158 9.16 5.20 42.84
C PRO A 158 9.55 5.85 41.51
N GLU A 159 10.53 5.26 40.80
CA GLU A 159 10.99 5.75 39.51
C GLU A 159 9.93 5.56 38.42
N LEU A 160 9.25 4.40 38.43
CA LEU A 160 8.13 4.13 37.53
C LEU A 160 7.01 5.15 37.75
N LYS A 161 6.64 5.44 39.00
CA LYS A 161 5.60 6.44 39.31
C LYS A 161 5.91 7.82 38.74
N VAL A 162 7.14 8.31 38.90
CA VAL A 162 7.54 9.62 38.37
C VAL A 162 7.45 9.65 36.84
N TRP A 163 7.86 8.56 36.18
CA TRP A 163 7.78 8.44 34.72
C TRP A 163 6.32 8.38 34.25
N VAL A 164 5.50 7.55 34.89
CA VAL A 164 4.07 7.41 34.61
C VAL A 164 3.31 8.72 34.83
N ASP A 165 3.56 9.44 35.92
CA ASP A 165 2.92 10.73 36.21
C ASP A 165 3.17 11.75 35.10
N SER A 166 4.36 11.73 34.51
CA SER A 166 4.73 12.59 33.38
C SER A 166 3.94 12.25 32.10
N ILE A 167 3.68 10.96 31.86
CA ILE A 167 2.86 10.48 30.74
C ILE A 167 1.40 10.87 30.95
N VAL A 168 0.85 10.61 32.14
CA VAL A 168 -0.54 10.94 32.51
C VAL A 168 -0.78 12.45 32.41
N GLU A 169 0.18 13.29 32.80
CA GLU A 169 0.09 14.74 32.59
C GLU A 169 0.02 15.12 31.10
N ALA A 170 0.70 14.39 30.23
CA ALA A 170 0.71 14.64 28.79
C ALA A 170 -0.61 14.25 28.11
N ILE A 171 -1.23 13.15 28.53
CA ILE A 171 -2.41 12.57 27.85
C ILE A 171 -3.75 12.96 28.50
N GLY A 172 -3.77 13.22 29.82
CA GLY A 172 -5.00 13.49 30.58
C GLY A 172 -5.06 12.70 31.89
N LYS A 173 -5.64 13.31 32.94
CA LYS A 173 -5.60 12.79 34.33
C LYS A 173 -6.58 11.66 34.65
N ASP A 174 -7.53 11.35 33.78
CA ASP A 174 -8.61 10.38 34.01
C ASP A 174 -8.45 9.10 33.16
N GLU A 175 -7.22 8.76 32.80
CA GLU A 175 -6.91 7.61 31.94
C GLU A 175 -6.67 6.35 32.78
N SER A 176 -7.31 5.24 32.39
CA SER A 176 -6.91 3.91 32.84
C SER A 176 -5.60 3.52 32.15
N TYR A 177 -4.70 2.86 32.88
CA TYR A 177 -3.44 2.41 32.35
C TYR A 177 -2.88 1.20 33.09
N VAL A 178 -1.98 0.48 32.40
CA VAL A 178 -1.08 -0.52 32.98
C VAL A 178 0.35 -0.02 32.81
N ALA A 179 1.16 -0.12 33.87
CA ALA A 179 2.55 0.27 33.83
C ALA A 179 3.42 -0.69 34.66
N ASN A 180 4.63 -0.96 34.17
CA ASN A 180 5.59 -1.78 34.87
C ASN A 180 7.04 -1.40 34.53
N LEU A 181 7.94 -1.89 35.35
CA LEU A 181 9.39 -1.86 35.20
C LEU A 181 9.89 -3.30 35.11
N ARG A 182 10.77 -3.59 34.15
CA ARG A 182 11.60 -4.80 34.12
C ARG A 182 13.06 -4.43 34.21
N VAL A 183 13.81 -5.20 34.98
CA VAL A 183 15.26 -5.00 35.16
C VAL A 183 16.06 -5.72 34.08
N ASN A 184 15.62 -6.92 33.67
CA ASN A 184 16.33 -7.70 32.66
C ASN A 184 15.33 -8.52 31.78
N PRO A 185 15.08 -8.09 30.53
CA PRO A 185 15.64 -6.88 29.90
C PRO A 185 15.18 -5.57 30.57
N ASP A 186 15.96 -4.51 30.42
CA ASP A 186 15.73 -3.21 31.09
C ASP A 186 14.76 -2.31 30.30
N TRP A 187 13.58 -2.07 30.88
CA TRP A 187 12.64 -1.08 30.37
C TRP A 187 11.60 -0.60 31.39
N PHE A 188 11.13 0.63 31.19
CA PHE A 188 9.82 1.08 31.69
C PHE A 188 8.77 0.89 30.61
N TYR A 189 7.56 0.49 31.00
CA TYR A 189 6.44 0.30 30.08
C TYR A 189 5.17 0.97 30.62
N PHE A 190 4.41 1.59 29.72
CA PHE A 190 3.11 2.20 29.98
C PHE A 190 2.18 1.91 28.82
N ARG A 191 0.91 1.61 29.11
CA ARG A 191 -0.15 1.43 28.11
C ARG A 191 -1.43 2.09 28.58
N SER A 192 -2.11 2.77 27.66
CA SER A 192 -3.47 3.26 27.85
C SER A 192 -4.34 2.86 26.65
N PHE A 193 -5.42 2.12 26.91
CA PHE A 193 -6.38 1.69 25.90
C PHE A 193 -7.23 2.86 25.41
N SER A 194 -7.67 3.75 26.29
CA SER A 194 -8.48 4.93 25.96
C SER A 194 -7.74 5.94 25.08
N ALA A 195 -6.47 6.22 25.39
CA ALA A 195 -5.60 7.01 24.52
C ALA A 195 -5.08 6.22 23.29
N ALA A 196 -5.37 4.91 23.23
CA ALA A 196 -4.98 4.01 22.15
C ALA A 196 -3.47 4.08 21.83
N PHE A 197 -2.63 4.02 22.86
CA PHE A 197 -1.18 3.94 22.69
C PHE A 197 -0.48 3.24 23.86
N SER A 198 0.73 2.80 23.60
CA SER A 198 1.69 2.35 24.59
C SER A 198 3.05 3.00 24.33
N ILE A 199 3.87 3.07 25.37
CA ILE A 199 5.22 3.61 25.30
C ILE A 199 6.12 2.77 26.19
N PHE A 200 7.35 2.54 25.74
CA PHE A 200 8.40 2.05 26.62
C PHE A 200 9.65 2.90 26.53
N LYS A 201 10.36 2.97 27.66
CA LYS A 201 11.69 3.55 27.75
C LYS A 201 12.71 2.42 27.73
N SER A 202 13.50 2.34 26.66
CA SER A 202 14.64 1.44 26.54
C SER A 202 15.61 2.02 25.52
N PRO A 203 16.66 2.76 25.95
CA PRO A 203 17.61 3.39 25.03
C PRO A 203 18.29 2.38 24.11
N HIS A 204 18.51 1.16 24.58
CA HIS A 204 19.10 0.07 23.78
C HIS A 204 18.20 -0.31 22.61
N ILE A 205 16.93 -0.67 22.89
CA ILE A 205 15.97 -1.07 21.85
C ILE A 205 15.68 0.12 20.91
N ALA A 206 15.52 1.33 21.46
CA ALA A 206 15.25 2.53 20.66
C ALA A 206 16.39 2.81 19.68
N THR A 207 17.64 2.79 20.14
CA THR A 207 18.82 2.98 19.28
C THR A 207 18.93 1.89 18.20
N LEU A 208 18.68 0.62 18.57
CA LEU A 208 18.69 -0.50 17.63
C LEU A 208 17.63 -0.32 16.54
N LEU A 209 16.38 -0.06 16.92
CA LEU A 209 15.27 0.13 15.97
C LEU A 209 15.49 1.35 15.09
N LYS A 210 16.01 2.45 15.65
CA LYS A 210 16.34 3.66 14.89
C LYS A 210 17.40 3.36 13.82
N GLY A 211 18.39 2.52 14.14
CA GLY A 211 19.39 2.04 13.18
C GLY A 211 18.80 1.23 12.01
N PHE A 212 17.68 0.54 12.21
CA PHE A 212 16.92 -0.11 11.13
C PHE A 212 16.08 0.90 10.35
N ALA A 213 15.34 1.78 11.04
CA ALA A 213 14.47 2.77 10.43
C ALA A 213 15.21 3.78 9.55
N CYS A 214 16.39 4.25 9.97
CA CYS A 214 17.19 5.22 9.20
C CYS A 214 17.79 4.63 7.91
N LYS A 215 17.86 3.29 7.76
CA LYS A 215 18.32 2.66 6.53
C LYS A 215 17.18 2.62 5.51
N LYS A 216 16.82 3.77 4.97
CA LYS A 216 15.95 3.85 3.78
C LYS A 216 16.63 3.08 2.65
N SER A 217 16.17 1.85 2.42
CA SER A 217 16.69 0.96 1.38
C SER A 217 16.16 1.38 0.01
N GLU A 218 16.71 0.78 -1.05
CA GLU A 218 16.15 0.93 -2.40
C GLU A 218 14.64 0.58 -2.37
N GLY A 219 13.82 1.39 -3.04
CA GLY A 219 12.37 1.19 -3.08
C GLY A 219 11.56 1.95 -2.02
N PHE A 220 12.21 2.75 -1.17
CA PHE A 220 11.53 3.68 -0.26
C PHE A 220 11.17 5.00 -0.97
N ASN A 221 9.91 5.43 -0.86
CA ASN A 221 9.42 6.74 -1.30
C ASN A 221 8.43 7.31 -0.28
N ASP A 222 8.48 8.62 -0.07
CA ASP A 222 7.52 9.37 0.72
C ASP A 222 6.73 10.37 -0.15
N LEU A 223 5.48 10.58 0.21
CA LEU A 223 4.61 11.59 -0.40
C LEU A 223 3.84 12.32 0.69
N GLU A 224 3.91 13.65 0.67
CA GLU A 224 3.10 14.48 1.56
C GLU A 224 1.65 14.56 1.06
N GLY A 225 0.72 14.01 1.85
CA GLY A 225 -0.70 14.08 1.59
C GLY A 225 -1.35 15.33 2.16
N VAL A 226 -2.63 15.23 2.47
CA VAL A 226 -3.51 16.26 3.02
C VAL A 226 -3.68 16.09 4.53
N GLU A 227 -4.05 14.89 4.99
CA GLU A 227 -4.25 14.58 6.42
C GLU A 227 -3.18 13.65 6.98
N SER A 228 -2.46 12.96 6.08
CA SER A 228 -1.36 12.06 6.40
C SER A 228 -0.26 12.14 5.36
N SER A 229 0.95 11.70 5.70
CA SER A 229 1.96 11.34 4.70
C SER A 229 1.79 9.89 4.27
N ILE A 230 2.11 9.58 3.01
CA ILE A 230 2.09 8.22 2.47
C ILE A 230 3.54 7.73 2.39
N GLU A 231 3.81 6.59 3.02
CA GLU A 231 5.04 5.83 2.87
C GLU A 231 4.83 4.68 1.89
N ILE A 232 5.74 4.55 0.93
CA ILE A 232 5.80 3.43 0.00
C ILE A 232 7.15 2.76 0.16
N HIS A 233 7.14 1.49 0.54
CA HIS A 233 8.34 0.67 0.61
C HIS A 233 8.12 -0.62 -0.15
N ASN A 234 8.71 -0.74 -1.34
CA ASN A 234 8.41 -1.81 -2.29
C ASN A 234 6.89 -1.83 -2.61
N ASP A 235 6.22 -2.97 -2.37
CA ASP A 235 4.78 -3.15 -2.57
C ASP A 235 3.95 -2.80 -1.32
N ILE A 236 4.58 -2.35 -0.24
CA ILE A 236 3.92 -2.02 1.02
C ILE A 236 3.62 -0.53 1.05
N ARG A 237 2.36 -0.18 1.33
CA ARG A 237 1.91 1.21 1.39
C ARG A 237 1.19 1.46 2.70
N ASN A 238 1.65 2.46 3.43
CA ASN A 238 1.04 2.86 4.69
C ASN A 238 0.93 4.39 4.77
N THR A 239 0.09 4.87 5.69
CA THR A 239 -0.03 6.31 5.99
C THR A 239 0.51 6.63 7.39
N ILE A 240 0.92 7.88 7.58
CA ILE A 240 1.25 8.45 8.88
C ILE A 240 0.37 9.69 9.08
N PRO A 241 -0.76 9.58 9.79
CA PRO A 241 -1.62 10.72 10.13
C PRO A 241 -0.87 11.81 10.88
N PHE A 242 -1.03 13.07 10.45
CA PHE A 242 -0.35 14.20 11.08
C PHE A 242 -0.79 14.39 12.53
N SER A 243 -2.06 14.11 12.85
CA SER A 243 -2.57 14.19 14.22
C SER A 243 -1.89 13.20 15.18
N ASP A 244 -1.64 11.98 14.72
CA ASP A 244 -0.96 10.95 15.52
C ASP A 244 0.52 11.28 15.67
N TYR A 245 1.15 11.83 14.62
CA TYR A 245 2.51 12.34 14.69
C TYR A 245 2.65 13.45 15.74
N ASP A 246 1.81 14.49 15.67
CA ASP A 246 1.83 15.61 16.60
C ASP A 246 1.56 15.16 18.04
N PHE A 247 0.63 14.23 18.24
CA PHE A 247 0.35 13.62 19.55
C PHE A 247 1.62 12.94 20.12
N SER A 248 2.25 12.05 19.36
CA SER A 248 3.42 11.31 19.82
C SER A 248 4.62 12.22 20.10
N ILE A 249 4.85 13.24 19.26
CA ILE A 249 5.89 14.25 19.51
C ILE A 249 5.61 15.03 20.80
N ASN A 250 4.36 15.39 21.08
CA ASN A 250 4.00 16.09 22.32
C ASN A 250 4.33 15.25 23.57
N VAL A 251 3.96 13.96 23.56
CA VAL A 251 4.24 13.03 24.66
C VAL A 251 5.75 12.91 24.89
N LEU A 252 6.56 12.72 23.85
CA LEU A 252 8.02 12.65 23.96
C LEU A 252 8.61 13.94 24.54
N GLN A 253 8.17 15.10 24.07
CA GLN A 253 8.63 16.39 24.58
C GLN A 253 8.31 16.59 26.06
N LYS A 254 7.16 16.09 26.53
CA LYS A 254 6.77 16.12 27.95
C LYS A 254 7.63 15.23 28.82
N LEU A 255 8.13 14.12 28.26
CA LEU A 255 9.12 13.25 28.89
C LEU A 255 10.55 13.81 28.82
N GLY A 256 10.73 14.99 28.21
CA GLY A 256 12.03 15.64 28.05
C GLY A 256 12.84 15.11 26.88
N ASP A 257 12.28 14.21 26.07
CA ASP A 257 12.93 13.66 24.88
C ASP A 257 12.72 14.59 23.68
N LYS A 258 13.81 15.18 23.21
CA LYS A 258 13.85 16.12 22.08
C LYS A 258 14.68 15.58 20.91
N SER A 259 14.98 14.29 20.93
CA SER A 259 15.72 13.64 19.86
C SER A 259 14.91 13.61 18.57
N THR A 260 15.58 13.32 17.45
CA THR A 260 14.89 13.07 16.19
C THR A 260 14.03 11.82 16.30
N VAL A 261 12.85 11.83 15.70
CA VAL A 261 11.92 10.71 15.76
C VAL A 261 11.78 10.10 14.37
N GLU A 262 12.11 8.82 14.28
CA GLU A 262 11.80 8.00 13.10
C GLU A 262 10.44 7.33 13.30
N VAL A 263 9.71 7.13 12.21
CA VAL A 263 8.38 6.52 12.26
C VAL A 263 8.35 5.32 11.34
N VAL A 264 7.91 4.17 11.86
CA VAL A 264 7.69 2.96 11.08
C VAL A 264 6.19 2.62 11.12
N PRO A 265 5.45 2.88 10.04
CA PRO A 265 4.03 2.59 10.00
C PRO A 265 3.77 1.10 9.70
N GLN A 266 2.77 0.54 10.38
CA GLN A 266 2.20 -0.79 10.15
C GLN A 266 0.72 -0.64 9.72
N GLU A 267 -0.08 -1.70 9.68
CA GLU A 267 -1.48 -1.56 9.25
C GLU A 267 -2.36 -0.82 10.26
N ASN A 268 -2.21 -1.15 11.54
CA ASN A 268 -3.02 -0.57 12.61
C ASN A 268 -2.17 -0.02 13.78
N LEU A 269 -0.89 0.22 13.54
CA LEU A 269 0.09 0.65 14.53
C LEU A 269 1.12 1.58 13.88
N LEU A 270 1.43 2.69 14.53
CA LEU A 270 2.58 3.54 14.23
C LEU A 270 3.63 3.33 15.32
N VAL A 271 4.86 3.07 14.92
CA VAL A 271 5.99 2.94 15.83
C VAL A 271 6.88 4.17 15.70
N PHE A 272 6.83 5.05 16.70
CA PHE A 272 7.68 6.23 16.79
C PHE A 272 8.90 5.90 17.64
N ILE A 273 10.08 6.17 17.10
CA ILE A 273 11.36 5.75 17.68
C ILE A 273 12.21 7.00 17.92
N SER A 274 12.43 7.33 19.19
CA SER A 274 13.35 8.38 19.63
C SER A 274 14.70 7.77 20.04
N ASP A 275 15.57 8.52 20.72
CA ASP A 275 16.83 7.97 21.26
C ASP A 275 16.62 7.15 22.54
N GLU A 276 15.59 7.44 23.34
CA GLU A 276 15.34 6.78 24.63
C GLU A 276 14.02 5.98 24.67
N HIS A 277 13.05 6.33 23.84
CA HIS A 277 11.68 5.87 23.93
C HIS A 277 11.19 5.30 22.59
N VAL A 278 10.23 4.39 22.70
CA VAL A 278 9.46 3.88 21.57
C VAL A 278 7.98 4.01 21.91
N ILE A 279 7.25 4.75 21.08
CA ILE A 279 5.79 4.90 21.19
C ILE A 279 5.12 4.02 20.14
N MET A 280 4.13 3.27 20.58
CA MET A 280 3.25 2.41 19.80
C MET A 280 1.86 3.05 19.78
N LYS A 281 1.54 3.81 18.74
CA LYS A 281 0.23 4.47 18.59
C LYS A 281 -0.68 3.62 17.70
N TYR A 282 -1.80 3.15 18.26
CA TYR A 282 -2.77 2.39 17.49
C TYR A 282 -3.61 3.36 16.64
N SER A 283 -3.60 3.14 15.32
CA SER A 283 -4.29 3.97 14.32
C SER A 283 -4.38 3.24 12.98
N ASN A 284 -5.43 3.46 12.20
CA ASN A 284 -5.57 2.86 10.86
C ASN A 284 -4.58 3.52 9.88
N CYS A 285 -3.54 2.78 9.52
CA CYS A 285 -2.43 3.24 8.69
C CYS A 285 -2.23 2.33 7.46
N GLY A 286 -3.15 1.39 7.24
CA GLY A 286 -3.08 0.36 6.22
C GLY A 286 -3.58 0.80 4.84
N ALA A 287 -3.81 -0.19 3.97
CA ALA A 287 -4.24 0.03 2.60
C ALA A 287 -5.54 0.86 2.46
N GLU A 288 -6.46 0.75 3.42
CA GLU A 288 -7.69 1.55 3.45
C GLU A 288 -7.38 3.03 3.68
N ALA A 289 -6.54 3.36 4.66
CA ALA A 289 -6.14 4.74 4.95
C ALA A 289 -5.39 5.35 3.75
N VAL A 290 -4.52 4.57 3.09
CA VAL A 290 -3.86 5.00 1.84
C VAL A 290 -4.87 5.30 0.73
N ALA A 291 -5.94 4.51 0.61
CA ALA A 291 -6.97 4.76 -0.39
C ALA A 291 -7.76 6.04 -0.13
N ILE A 292 -8.08 6.33 1.14
CA ILE A 292 -8.72 7.58 1.57
C ILE A 292 -7.80 8.77 1.28
N GLU A 293 -6.52 8.69 1.66
CA GLU A 293 -5.56 9.77 1.45
C GLU A 293 -5.34 10.07 -0.05
N LYS A 294 -5.31 9.05 -0.89
CA LYS A 294 -5.25 9.23 -2.36
C LYS A 294 -6.42 10.04 -2.89
N GLU A 295 -7.61 9.83 -2.34
CA GLU A 295 -8.80 10.58 -2.73
C GLU A 295 -8.72 12.04 -2.27
N LEU A 296 -8.23 12.29 -1.04
CA LEU A 296 -7.99 13.64 -0.55
C LEU A 296 -6.94 14.39 -1.40
N ILE A 297 -5.86 13.71 -1.78
CA ILE A 297 -4.85 14.26 -2.70
C ILE A 297 -5.47 14.59 -4.06
N ARG A 298 -6.33 13.71 -4.59
CA ARG A 298 -7.05 13.94 -5.85
C ARG A 298 -7.91 15.20 -5.76
N GLU A 299 -8.65 15.37 -4.67
CA GLU A 299 -9.44 16.58 -4.43
C GLU A 299 -8.57 17.83 -4.28
N ARG A 300 -7.46 17.75 -3.53
CA ARG A 300 -6.49 18.85 -3.41
C ARG A 300 -6.00 19.29 -4.78
N GLN A 301 -5.57 18.34 -5.61
CA GLN A 301 -5.09 18.63 -6.97
C GLN A 301 -6.19 19.28 -7.83
N GLN A 302 -7.44 18.83 -7.72
CA GLN A 302 -8.57 19.47 -8.42
C GLN A 302 -8.77 20.92 -7.97
N ARG A 303 -8.71 21.19 -6.66
CA ARG A 303 -8.83 22.55 -6.11
C ARG A 303 -7.65 23.43 -6.53
N GLU A 304 -6.43 22.90 -6.49
CA GLU A 304 -5.22 23.63 -6.93
C GLU A 304 -5.29 23.97 -8.43
N ILE A 305 -5.73 23.02 -9.27
CA ILE A 305 -5.94 23.25 -10.69
C ILE A 305 -6.99 24.35 -10.91
N SER A 306 -8.14 24.26 -10.24
CA SER A 306 -9.21 25.28 -10.29
C SER A 306 -8.71 26.65 -9.81
N LEU A 307 -7.90 26.71 -8.75
CA LEU A 307 -7.37 27.96 -8.20
C LEU A 307 -6.32 28.61 -9.12
N LEU A 308 -5.35 27.83 -9.61
CA LEU A 308 -4.18 28.33 -10.34
C LEU A 308 -4.50 28.66 -11.79
N PHE A 309 -5.40 27.89 -12.41
CA PHE A 309 -5.74 28.03 -13.83
C PHE A 309 -7.15 28.62 -14.03
N GLY A 310 -7.85 28.93 -12.94
CA GLY A 310 -9.28 29.25 -12.94
C GLY A 310 -10.14 28.01 -13.21
N ASP A 311 -11.45 28.13 -13.04
CA ASP A 311 -12.43 27.19 -13.60
C ASP A 311 -12.52 27.35 -15.13
N ARG A 312 -11.37 27.37 -15.81
CA ARG A 312 -11.30 27.34 -17.26
C ARG A 312 -11.67 25.96 -17.72
N GLN A 313 -12.97 25.76 -17.87
CA GLN A 313 -13.52 24.52 -18.37
C GLN A 313 -13.17 24.42 -19.85
N PHE A 314 -12.73 23.24 -20.25
CA PHE A 314 -12.62 22.94 -21.67
C PHE A 314 -14.02 22.80 -22.24
N VAL A 315 -14.36 23.68 -23.17
CA VAL A 315 -15.61 23.60 -23.92
C VAL A 315 -15.32 22.95 -25.25
N TRP A 316 -15.91 21.78 -25.47
CA TRP A 316 -15.86 21.06 -26.73
C TRP A 316 -16.92 21.59 -27.69
N ASN A 317 -16.48 22.19 -28.80
CA ASN A 317 -17.32 22.70 -29.86
C ASN A 317 -17.28 21.78 -31.10
N ILE A 318 -17.76 20.55 -30.94
CA ILE A 318 -17.91 19.61 -32.07
C ILE A 318 -19.30 19.83 -32.69
N ALA A 319 -19.39 20.68 -33.72
CA ALA A 319 -20.67 21.11 -34.27
C ALA A 319 -21.23 20.14 -35.33
N ASP A 320 -20.36 19.52 -36.11
CA ASP A 320 -20.73 18.70 -37.26
C ASP A 320 -19.70 17.57 -37.53
N ARG A 321 -19.91 16.83 -38.61
CA ARG A 321 -19.00 15.73 -39.02
C ARG A 321 -17.63 16.22 -39.44
N ASN A 322 -17.49 17.45 -39.94
CA ASN A 322 -16.18 18.01 -40.26
C ASN A 322 -15.40 18.25 -38.97
N SER A 323 -16.06 18.77 -37.94
CA SER A 323 -15.51 18.95 -36.60
C SER A 323 -15.10 17.60 -35.97
N SER A 324 -15.87 16.53 -36.22
CA SER A 324 -15.47 15.17 -35.82
C SER A 324 -14.21 14.68 -36.54
N ALA A 325 -14.05 14.98 -37.83
CA ALA A 325 -12.86 14.63 -38.59
C ALA A 325 -11.63 15.41 -38.11
N GLU A 326 -11.79 16.68 -37.75
CA GLU A 326 -10.71 17.49 -37.18
C GLU A 326 -10.37 17.07 -35.74
N PHE A 327 -11.32 16.49 -34.99
CA PHE A 327 -11.04 15.84 -33.70
C PHE A 327 -10.11 14.64 -33.88
N GLU A 328 -10.29 13.81 -34.92
CA GLU A 328 -9.34 12.73 -35.23
C GLU A 328 -7.94 13.28 -35.51
N ASP A 329 -7.84 14.41 -36.21
CA ASP A 329 -6.56 15.07 -36.51
C ASP A 329 -5.90 15.60 -35.23
N LEU A 330 -6.68 16.16 -34.30
CA LEU A 330 -6.22 16.55 -32.97
C LEU A 330 -5.64 15.36 -32.20
N ILE A 331 -6.36 14.22 -32.18
CA ILE A 331 -5.90 13.01 -31.48
C ILE A 331 -4.63 12.45 -32.12
N LEU A 332 -4.52 12.50 -33.46
CA LEU A 332 -3.30 12.14 -34.18
C LEU A 332 -2.12 13.00 -33.74
N GLU A 333 -2.28 14.32 -33.63
CA GLU A 333 -1.20 15.21 -33.18
C GLU A 333 -0.79 14.93 -31.73
N LEU A 334 -1.77 14.68 -30.85
CA LEU A 334 -1.50 14.34 -29.45
C LEU A 334 -0.76 12.99 -29.33
N LEU A 335 -1.18 11.96 -30.05
CA LEU A 335 -0.52 10.66 -30.03
C LEU A 335 0.92 10.73 -30.58
N ASN A 336 1.19 11.55 -31.60
CA ASN A 336 2.55 11.74 -32.09
C ASN A 336 3.49 12.43 -31.08
N ARG A 337 2.97 12.98 -29.97
CA ARG A 337 3.78 13.54 -28.86
C ARG A 337 4.06 12.52 -27.76
N GLU A 338 3.41 11.36 -27.79
CA GLU A 338 3.57 10.32 -26.78
C GLU A 338 4.88 9.56 -26.97
N ALA A 339 5.67 9.40 -25.90
CA ALA A 339 6.99 8.78 -25.97
C ALA A 339 6.97 7.28 -26.36
N TRP A 340 5.83 6.62 -26.21
CA TRP A 340 5.62 5.20 -26.52
C TRP A 340 5.05 4.95 -27.92
N VAL A 341 4.76 6.03 -28.67
CA VAL A 341 4.22 5.97 -30.03
C VAL A 341 5.36 6.21 -31.03
N PHE A 342 5.48 5.32 -32.01
CA PHE A 342 6.46 5.43 -33.09
C PHE A 342 5.91 6.16 -34.31
N SER A 343 4.67 5.87 -34.69
CA SER A 343 4.01 6.55 -35.81
C SER A 343 2.48 6.46 -35.72
N VAL A 344 1.77 7.48 -36.19
CA VAL A 344 0.30 7.48 -36.30
C VAL A 344 -0.11 7.91 -37.69
N LYS A 345 -1.07 7.19 -38.29
CA LYS A 345 -1.58 7.46 -39.65
C LYS A 345 -3.10 7.33 -39.68
N LYS A 346 -3.73 8.21 -40.46
CA LYS A 346 -5.18 8.15 -40.77
C LYS A 346 -5.44 7.10 -41.84
N VAL A 347 -6.52 6.33 -41.72
CA VAL A 347 -6.74 5.12 -42.55
C VAL A 347 -7.39 5.44 -43.89
N ALA A 348 -8.35 6.36 -43.93
CA ALA A 348 -8.98 6.87 -45.15
C ALA A 348 -9.68 8.22 -44.91
N PRO A 349 -10.05 8.98 -45.97
CA PRO A 349 -10.89 10.17 -45.83
C PRO A 349 -12.33 9.81 -45.45
N THR A 350 -12.91 10.62 -44.55
CA THR A 350 -14.13 10.47 -43.70
C THR A 350 -15.44 9.96 -44.33
N ASN A 351 -15.49 9.70 -45.64
CA ASN A 351 -16.71 9.36 -46.38
C ASN A 351 -16.82 7.89 -46.82
N GLN A 352 -15.93 7.00 -46.36
CA GLN A 352 -16.09 5.55 -46.48
C GLN A 352 -16.34 4.95 -45.10
N GLY A 353 -17.20 3.93 -45.02
CA GLY A 353 -17.49 3.26 -43.76
C GLY A 353 -16.27 2.48 -43.29
N ASP A 354 -15.53 3.01 -42.31
CA ASP A 354 -14.25 2.46 -41.86
C ASP A 354 -14.34 1.46 -40.70
N ASN A 355 -15.54 0.90 -40.42
CA ASN A 355 -15.78 -0.14 -39.40
C ASN A 355 -15.06 0.09 -38.06
N GLY A 356 -14.93 1.36 -37.65
CA GLY A 356 -14.30 1.77 -36.38
C GLY A 356 -12.77 1.91 -36.39
N ARG A 357 -12.13 2.00 -37.56
CA ARG A 357 -10.68 2.17 -37.71
C ARG A 357 -10.33 3.57 -38.21
N ASP A 358 -10.28 4.54 -37.29
CA ASP A 358 -10.04 5.94 -37.66
C ASP A 358 -8.53 6.22 -37.83
N LEU A 359 -7.70 5.75 -36.88
CA LEU A 359 -6.23 5.84 -36.96
C LEU A 359 -5.55 4.47 -36.76
N ILE A 360 -4.34 4.34 -37.30
CA ILE A 360 -3.42 3.24 -37.01
C ILE A 360 -2.21 3.83 -36.29
N CYS A 361 -1.90 3.30 -35.12
CA CYS A 361 -0.77 3.68 -34.30
C CYS A 361 0.25 2.53 -34.22
N GLU A 362 1.49 2.78 -34.60
CA GLU A 362 2.61 1.88 -34.31
C GLU A 362 3.20 2.27 -32.95
N TYR A 363 3.26 1.33 -32.01
CA TYR A 363 3.56 1.61 -30.60
C TYR A 363 4.50 0.58 -29.98
N ASN A 364 5.16 0.95 -28.89
CA ASN A 364 5.96 0.03 -28.10
C ASN A 364 5.03 -0.85 -27.23
N MET A 365 4.91 -2.14 -27.58
CA MET A 365 4.05 -3.08 -26.88
C MET A 365 4.46 -3.30 -25.42
N LEU A 366 5.71 -3.02 -25.09
CA LEU A 366 6.27 -3.17 -23.74
C LEU A 366 6.10 -1.91 -22.87
N HIS A 367 5.42 -0.85 -23.35
CA HIS A 367 5.33 0.43 -22.62
C HIS A 367 4.68 0.32 -21.23
N ASN A 368 3.79 -0.65 -21.03
CA ASN A 368 3.11 -0.87 -19.75
C ASN A 368 3.79 -1.96 -18.89
N GLU A 369 4.79 -2.67 -19.41
CA GLU A 369 5.45 -3.76 -18.71
C GLU A 369 6.60 -3.23 -17.84
N HIS A 370 6.50 -3.45 -16.53
CA HIS A 370 7.49 -2.95 -15.56
C HIS A 370 8.75 -3.84 -15.48
N GLN A 371 8.78 -4.97 -16.19
CA GLN A 371 9.92 -5.89 -16.25
C GLN A 371 10.08 -6.47 -17.66
N ILE A 372 11.15 -6.08 -18.35
CA ILE A 372 11.54 -6.66 -19.66
C ILE A 372 12.45 -7.87 -19.37
N SER A 373 12.05 -9.06 -19.83
CA SER A 373 12.89 -10.26 -19.67
C SER A 373 14.18 -10.16 -20.50
N LYS A 374 15.30 -10.71 -19.99
CA LYS A 374 16.64 -10.58 -20.59
C LYS A 374 16.77 -11.09 -22.04
N ASP A 375 15.81 -11.87 -22.53
CA ASP A 375 15.86 -12.54 -23.84
C ASP A 375 14.92 -11.91 -24.90
N VAL A 376 14.18 -10.84 -24.57
CA VAL A 376 13.31 -10.13 -25.51
C VAL A 376 13.94 -8.79 -25.86
N GLY A 377 14.03 -8.46 -27.16
CA GLY A 377 14.58 -7.17 -27.62
C GLY A 377 13.89 -5.99 -26.93
N SER A 378 14.66 -4.95 -26.56
CA SER A 378 14.23 -3.81 -25.74
C SER A 378 13.13 -2.93 -26.36
N VAL A 379 12.71 -3.21 -27.60
CA VAL A 379 11.61 -2.56 -28.29
C VAL A 379 10.84 -3.61 -29.09
N GLN A 380 9.54 -3.75 -28.80
CA GLN A 380 8.64 -4.58 -29.60
C GLN A 380 7.56 -3.69 -30.21
N ILE A 381 7.55 -3.54 -31.54
CA ILE A 381 6.63 -2.65 -32.24
C ILE A 381 5.35 -3.42 -32.57
N GLY A 382 4.22 -2.93 -32.05
CA GLY A 382 2.88 -3.44 -32.34
C GLY A 382 2.06 -2.44 -33.13
N LYS A 383 0.95 -2.91 -33.71
CA LYS A 383 -0.05 -2.08 -34.38
C LYS A 383 -1.32 -1.99 -33.55
N MET A 384 -1.69 -0.77 -33.21
CA MET A 384 -2.90 -0.43 -32.48
C MET A 384 -3.90 0.26 -33.40
N ILE A 385 -5.16 -0.16 -33.35
CA ILE A 385 -6.27 0.58 -33.98
C ILE A 385 -6.79 1.60 -32.99
N VAL A 386 -6.88 2.86 -33.42
CA VAL A 386 -7.49 3.94 -32.63
C VAL A 386 -8.84 4.29 -33.25
N GLN A 387 -9.89 4.17 -32.46
CA GLN A 387 -11.23 4.62 -32.80
C GLN A 387 -11.51 5.95 -32.09
N CYS A 388 -11.85 6.99 -32.84
CA CYS A 388 -12.24 8.29 -32.32
C CYS A 388 -13.76 8.42 -32.41
N LYS A 389 -14.42 8.70 -31.28
CA LYS A 389 -15.87 8.89 -31.26
C LYS A 389 -16.24 10.20 -30.58
N THR A 390 -16.92 11.06 -31.32
CA THR A 390 -17.40 12.34 -30.80
C THR A 390 -18.91 12.36 -30.61
N ASN A 391 -19.37 12.99 -29.53
CA ASN A 391 -20.73 13.50 -29.42
C ASN A 391 -20.77 14.96 -29.90
N LEU A 392 -21.74 15.27 -30.77
CA LEU A 392 -21.96 16.63 -31.25
C LEU A 392 -22.51 17.51 -30.12
N ASN A 393 -22.17 18.79 -30.13
CA ASN A 393 -22.69 19.78 -29.17
C ASN A 393 -24.23 19.91 -29.21
N THR A 394 -24.87 19.55 -30.33
CA THR A 394 -26.33 19.52 -30.52
C THR A 394 -26.97 18.20 -30.06
N SER A 395 -26.18 17.19 -29.71
CA SER A 395 -26.66 15.89 -29.26
C SER A 395 -27.17 15.96 -27.82
N LYS A 396 -28.29 15.28 -27.54
CA LYS A 396 -28.76 15.06 -26.16
C LYS A 396 -27.95 14.00 -25.41
N LYS A 397 -27.09 13.25 -26.11
CA LYS A 397 -26.21 12.24 -25.50
C LYS A 397 -25.00 12.92 -24.88
N THR A 398 -24.81 12.72 -23.59
CA THR A 398 -23.65 13.24 -22.83
C THR A 398 -22.52 12.22 -22.70
N SER A 399 -22.73 10.98 -23.14
CA SER A 399 -21.75 9.90 -23.07
C SER A 399 -21.82 8.97 -24.29
N VAL A 400 -20.73 8.24 -24.53
CA VAL A 400 -20.62 7.24 -25.60
C VAL A 400 -20.89 5.85 -25.03
N GLY A 401 -21.86 5.14 -25.60
CA GLY A 401 -22.26 3.80 -25.17
C GLY A 401 -21.76 2.67 -26.07
N LYS A 402 -21.99 1.42 -25.67
CA LYS A 402 -21.60 0.22 -26.44
C LYS A 402 -22.09 0.22 -27.88
N SER A 403 -23.32 0.66 -28.12
CA SER A 403 -23.91 0.68 -29.46
C SER A 403 -23.34 1.78 -30.36
N ASP A 404 -22.54 2.69 -29.81
CA ASP A 404 -21.96 3.81 -30.54
C ASP A 404 -20.56 3.48 -31.09
N VAL A 405 -20.00 2.31 -30.71
CA VAL A 405 -18.64 1.86 -31.04
C VAL A 405 -18.65 0.42 -31.55
N ASP A 406 -17.79 0.12 -32.53
CA ASP A 406 -17.74 -1.16 -33.24
C ASP A 406 -16.50 -1.99 -32.85
N ILE A 407 -16.20 -2.04 -31.55
CA ILE A 407 -14.98 -2.64 -31.00
C ILE A 407 -14.79 -4.10 -31.45
N ALA A 408 -15.85 -4.91 -31.36
CA ALA A 408 -15.77 -6.33 -31.69
C ALA A 408 -15.44 -6.56 -33.17
N ASN A 409 -16.02 -5.76 -34.08
CA ASN A 409 -15.75 -5.85 -35.51
C ASN A 409 -14.33 -5.36 -35.81
N ALA A 410 -13.92 -4.23 -35.23
CA ALA A 410 -12.58 -3.69 -35.41
C ALA A 410 -11.48 -4.67 -34.96
N ILE A 411 -11.67 -5.34 -33.83
CA ILE A 411 -10.72 -6.35 -33.33
C ILE A 411 -10.77 -7.62 -34.20
N PHE A 412 -11.97 -8.12 -34.52
CA PHE A 412 -12.11 -9.39 -35.25
C PHE A 412 -11.63 -9.30 -36.69
N ASP A 413 -12.01 -8.24 -37.42
CA ASP A 413 -11.75 -8.09 -38.84
C ASP A 413 -10.28 -7.73 -39.12
N TYR A 414 -9.67 -6.91 -38.25
CA TYR A 414 -8.32 -6.38 -38.49
C TYR A 414 -7.23 -7.01 -37.63
N ARG A 415 -7.60 -7.73 -36.55
CA ARG A 415 -6.68 -8.43 -35.63
C ARG A 415 -5.47 -7.58 -35.21
N PRO A 416 -5.67 -6.38 -34.65
CA PRO A 416 -4.57 -5.53 -34.24
C PRO A 416 -3.88 -6.09 -32.97
N ASP A 417 -2.63 -5.69 -32.74
CA ASP A 417 -1.92 -5.99 -31.48
C ASP A 417 -2.48 -5.19 -30.31
N GLY A 418 -3.12 -4.05 -30.58
CA GLY A 418 -3.79 -3.22 -29.58
C GLY A 418 -5.04 -2.51 -30.10
N TYR A 419 -5.88 -2.05 -29.19
CA TYR A 419 -7.05 -1.23 -29.50
C TYR A 419 -7.14 -0.03 -28.55
N MET A 420 -7.49 1.13 -29.09
CA MET A 420 -7.66 2.36 -28.35
C MET A 420 -8.96 3.07 -28.73
N LEU A 421 -9.72 3.51 -27.72
CA LEU A 421 -10.90 4.34 -27.92
C LEU A 421 -10.66 5.75 -27.40
N VAL A 422 -10.91 6.78 -28.20
CA VAL A 422 -10.78 8.18 -27.78
C VAL A 422 -12.09 8.91 -27.97
N VAL A 423 -12.58 9.58 -26.92
CA VAL A 423 -13.85 10.31 -26.95
C VAL A 423 -13.72 11.73 -26.41
N ASN A 424 -14.52 12.65 -26.95
CA ASN A 424 -14.60 14.04 -26.46
C ASN A 424 -15.55 14.22 -25.27
N THR A 425 -16.11 13.12 -24.74
CA THR A 425 -17.02 13.11 -23.58
C THR A 425 -16.59 12.03 -22.59
N GLN A 426 -17.53 11.50 -21.80
CA GLN A 426 -17.34 10.29 -20.99
C GLN A 426 -17.86 9.05 -21.74
N ILE A 427 -17.39 7.86 -21.37
CA ILE A 427 -17.97 6.58 -21.78
C ILE A 427 -18.94 6.06 -20.71
N THR A 428 -19.94 5.26 -21.11
CA THR A 428 -20.86 4.65 -20.13
C THR A 428 -20.17 3.53 -19.33
N ARG A 429 -20.64 3.29 -18.10
CA ARG A 429 -20.14 2.19 -17.24
C ARG A 429 -20.10 0.86 -17.98
N ASP A 430 -21.17 0.55 -18.70
CA ASP A 430 -21.27 -0.70 -19.47
C ASP A 430 -20.14 -0.81 -20.50
N LEU A 431 -19.80 0.27 -21.21
CA LEU A 431 -18.72 0.30 -22.19
C LEU A 431 -17.35 0.13 -21.51
N THR A 432 -17.12 0.79 -20.36
CA THR A 432 -15.93 0.59 -19.54
C THR A 432 -15.76 -0.87 -19.14
N GLU A 433 -16.81 -1.50 -18.59
CA GLU A 433 -16.77 -2.92 -18.21
C GLU A 433 -16.46 -3.83 -19.39
N MET A 434 -16.91 -3.47 -20.60
CA MET A 434 -16.60 -4.24 -21.80
C MET A 434 -15.14 -4.10 -22.22
N LEU A 435 -14.57 -2.90 -22.17
CA LEU A 435 -13.17 -2.66 -22.46
C LEU A 435 -12.25 -3.37 -21.47
N GLU A 436 -12.58 -3.32 -20.17
CA GLU A 436 -11.86 -4.08 -19.13
C GLU A 436 -11.94 -5.58 -19.37
N ARG A 437 -13.13 -6.13 -19.67
CA ARG A 437 -13.24 -7.56 -20.02
C ARG A 437 -12.43 -7.95 -21.24
N GLN A 438 -12.32 -7.09 -22.26
CA GLN A 438 -11.48 -7.36 -23.42
C GLN A 438 -9.99 -7.33 -23.04
N LYS A 439 -9.58 -6.39 -22.20
CA LYS A 439 -8.23 -6.31 -21.64
C LYS A 439 -7.85 -7.56 -20.85
N GLU A 440 -8.77 -8.06 -20.02
CA GLU A 440 -8.58 -9.29 -19.23
C GLU A 440 -8.39 -10.55 -20.07
N ARG A 441 -8.99 -10.62 -21.27
CA ARG A 441 -8.85 -11.77 -22.18
C ARG A 441 -7.43 -11.92 -22.73
N ARG A 442 -6.62 -10.85 -22.73
CA ARG A 442 -5.24 -10.82 -23.24
C ARG A 442 -5.10 -11.29 -24.70
N GLU A 443 -6.17 -11.17 -25.49
CA GLU A 443 -6.13 -11.45 -26.94
C GLU A 443 -5.40 -10.34 -27.71
N GLN A 444 -5.34 -9.13 -27.13
CA GLN A 444 -4.54 -8.00 -27.58
C GLN A 444 -3.54 -7.63 -26.47
N ASN A 445 -2.39 -7.10 -26.85
CA ASN A 445 -1.35 -6.64 -25.92
C ASN A 445 -1.76 -5.37 -25.17
N ALA A 446 -2.60 -4.52 -25.77
CA ALA A 446 -3.06 -3.30 -25.13
C ALA A 446 -4.50 -2.95 -25.49
N ILE A 447 -5.34 -2.71 -24.48
CA ILE A 447 -6.66 -2.08 -24.61
C ILE A 447 -6.62 -0.78 -23.80
N VAL A 448 -6.75 0.36 -24.47
CA VAL A 448 -6.61 1.71 -23.91
C VAL A 448 -7.84 2.55 -24.23
N TRP A 449 -8.20 3.51 -23.39
CA TRP A 449 -9.18 4.52 -23.75
C TRP A 449 -8.88 5.87 -23.12
N TRP A 450 -9.19 6.95 -23.85
CA TRP A 450 -9.11 8.33 -23.40
C TRP A 450 -10.50 8.95 -23.43
N ASN A 451 -10.92 9.46 -22.27
CA ASN A 451 -12.10 10.31 -22.16
C ASN A 451 -11.70 11.78 -22.36
N ALA A 452 -12.69 12.68 -22.35
CA ALA A 452 -12.48 14.13 -22.47
C ALA A 452 -11.35 14.62 -21.55
N PHE A 453 -11.38 14.20 -20.28
CA PHE A 453 -10.36 14.56 -19.28
C PHE A 453 -8.93 14.17 -19.69
N ASP A 454 -8.73 12.97 -20.24
CA ASP A 454 -7.42 12.47 -20.65
C ASP A 454 -6.86 13.25 -21.84
N VAL A 455 -7.74 13.69 -22.74
CA VAL A 455 -7.39 14.52 -23.89
C VAL A 455 -7.08 15.94 -23.43
N GLU A 456 -7.88 16.48 -22.52
CA GLU A 456 -7.71 17.81 -21.93
C GLU A 456 -6.40 17.96 -21.15
N ASP A 457 -5.99 16.94 -20.38
CA ASP A 457 -4.71 16.93 -19.68
C ASP A 457 -3.51 17.01 -20.65
N ARG A 458 -3.60 16.31 -21.77
CA ARG A 458 -2.58 16.37 -22.83
C ARG A 458 -2.57 17.72 -23.55
N LEU A 459 -3.75 18.32 -23.77
CA LEU A 459 -3.87 19.67 -24.31
C LEU A 459 -3.24 20.72 -23.37
N ARG A 460 -3.38 20.57 -22.05
CA ARG A 460 -2.68 21.43 -21.07
C ARG A 460 -1.16 21.33 -21.20
N LYS A 461 -0.64 20.11 -21.42
CA LYS A 461 0.79 19.84 -21.63
C LYS A 461 1.31 20.31 -22.99
N HIS A 462 0.43 20.51 -23.96
CA HIS A 462 0.76 20.97 -25.31
C HIS A 462 -0.08 22.19 -25.76
N PRO A 463 0.16 23.38 -25.17
CA PRO A 463 -0.59 24.59 -25.50
C PRO A 463 -0.50 24.99 -26.98
N ASP A 464 0.55 24.57 -27.68
CA ASP A 464 0.71 24.81 -29.12
C ASP A 464 -0.34 24.08 -29.96
N ILE A 465 -0.70 22.86 -29.55
CA ILE A 465 -1.78 22.07 -30.17
C ILE A 465 -3.12 22.71 -29.84
N LEU A 466 -3.36 23.04 -28.57
CA LEU A 466 -4.59 23.71 -28.13
C LEU A 466 -4.85 25.02 -28.89
N ALA A 467 -3.79 25.80 -29.17
CA ALA A 467 -3.91 27.02 -29.95
C ALA A 467 -4.35 26.77 -31.41
N ARG A 468 -3.90 25.68 -32.05
CA ARG A 468 -4.29 25.31 -33.42
C ARG A 468 -5.73 24.81 -33.51
N TYR A 469 -6.19 24.08 -32.49
CA TYR A 469 -7.52 23.46 -32.44
C TYR A 469 -8.53 24.24 -31.57
N ARG A 470 -8.30 25.54 -31.35
CA ARG A 470 -9.13 26.38 -30.47
C ARG A 470 -10.59 26.45 -30.90
N HIS A 471 -10.88 26.27 -32.19
CA HIS A 471 -12.24 26.23 -32.72
C HIS A 471 -13.01 24.95 -32.35
N LEU A 472 -12.29 23.86 -32.04
CA LEU A 472 -12.86 22.59 -31.56
C LEU A 472 -12.90 22.52 -30.03
N VAL A 473 -11.88 23.04 -29.35
CA VAL A 473 -11.75 22.94 -27.90
C VAL A 473 -11.02 24.16 -27.36
N TYR A 474 -11.63 24.86 -26.39
CA TYR A 474 -11.06 26.08 -25.82
C TYR A 474 -11.38 26.20 -24.33
N TYR A 475 -10.62 27.05 -23.64
CA TYR A 475 -10.93 27.46 -22.28
C TYR A 475 -12.06 28.49 -22.27
N GLU A 476 -13.13 28.21 -21.54
CA GLU A 476 -14.14 29.21 -21.15
C GLU A 476 -13.64 30.11 -20.01
#